data_AF-A0A396S1R6-F1
#
_entry.id   AF-A0A396S1R6-F1
#
_cell.length_a   1.000
_cell.length_b   1.000
_cell.length_c   1.000
_cell.angle_alpha   90.00
_cell.angle_beta   90.00
_cell.angle_gamma   90.00
#
_symmetry.space_group_name_H-M   'P 1'
#
loop_
_entity.id
_entity.type
_entity.pdbx_description
1 polymer ?
#
loop_
_entity_poly.entity_id
_entity_poly.type
_entity_poly.pdbx_seq_one_letter_code
_entity_poly.pdbx_strand_id
1 'polypeptide(L)'
;MAWIQEANKIPMILTAFATVIATVTVLHLYGYLNLTQDDQGRELASFDLVTVADAQGQLRGTPADYLAECVDGVLVLHSRRHNALSGVLVDGRQRVVRCEAQSVPVLGGADD
;
A
#
# COMPACT_ATOMS: atom_id res chain seq x y z
N MET A 1 -16.91 19.97 58.48
CA MET A 1 -16.30 19.63 57.18
C MET A 1 -15.78 18.20 57.25
N ALA A 2 -16.69 17.22 57.26
CA ALA A 2 -16.33 15.82 57.23
C ALA A 2 -17.52 15.02 56.70
N TRP A 3 -17.57 14.87 55.38
CA TRP A 3 -18.32 13.80 54.74
C TRP A 3 -17.37 13.22 53.71
N ILE A 4 -16.48 12.33 54.17
CA ILE A 4 -15.87 11.36 53.28
C ILE A 4 -17.01 10.39 52.98
N GLN A 5 -17.86 10.76 52.01
CA GLN A 5 -18.67 9.76 51.32
C GLN A 5 -17.69 8.66 50.90
N GLU A 6 -18.06 7.40 51.11
CA GLU A 6 -17.49 6.30 50.34
C GLU A 6 -17.73 6.65 48.87
N ALA A 7 -16.76 7.34 48.28
CA ALA A 7 -16.86 7.86 46.95
C ALA A 7 -16.83 6.62 46.06
N ASN A 8 -18.01 6.19 45.64
CA ASN A 8 -18.13 5.18 44.60
C ASN A 8 -17.25 5.67 43.46
N LYS A 9 -16.12 4.98 43.24
CA LYS A 9 -15.07 5.46 42.34
C LYS A 9 -15.44 5.17 40.88
N ILE A 10 -16.49 4.38 40.67
CA ILE A 10 -17.06 4.01 39.37
C ILE A 10 -17.40 5.25 38.52
N PRO A 11 -18.14 6.27 39.00
CA PRO A 11 -18.38 7.50 38.24
C PRO A 11 -17.09 8.22 37.85
N MET A 12 -16.08 8.28 38.72
CA MET A 12 -14.80 8.94 38.40
C MET A 12 -14.06 8.20 37.28
N ILE A 13 -14.05 6.87 37.32
CA ILE A 13 -13.45 6.03 36.29
C ILE A 13 -14.21 6.18 34.96
N LEU A 14 -15.54 6.15 34.98
CA LEU A 14 -16.36 6.33 33.78
C LEU A 14 -16.15 7.71 33.14
N THR A 15 -16.05 8.77 33.94
CA THR A 15 -15.75 10.10 33.40
C THR A 15 -14.39 10.16 32.74
N ALA A 16 -13.38 9.48 33.28
CA ALA A 16 -12.05 9.44 32.69
C ALA A 16 -12.04 8.69 31.33
N PHE A 17 -12.76 7.57 31.21
CA PHE A 17 -12.89 6.89 29.91
C PHE A 17 -13.74 7.70 28.93
N ALA A 18 -14.83 8.29 29.39
CA ALA A 18 -15.71 9.10 28.54
C ALA A 18 -14.98 10.31 27.94
N THR A 19 -14.11 10.98 28.71
CA THR A 19 -13.32 12.12 28.20
C THR A 19 -12.27 11.69 27.17
N VAL A 20 -11.62 10.55 27.38
CA VAL A 20 -10.68 9.97 26.41
C VAL A 20 -11.42 9.63 25.11
N ILE A 21 -12.55 8.90 25.22
CA ILE A 21 -13.36 8.51 24.06
C ILE A 21 -13.86 9.76 23.32
N ALA A 22 -14.43 10.74 24.03
CA ALA A 22 -14.93 11.96 23.42
C ALA A 22 -13.83 12.73 22.68
N THR A 23 -12.64 12.84 23.25
CA THR A 23 -11.49 13.49 22.59
C THR A 23 -11.09 12.76 21.31
N VAL A 24 -10.96 11.43 21.38
CA VAL A 24 -10.64 10.59 20.21
C VAL A 24 -11.72 10.72 19.13
N THR A 25 -13.00 10.70 19.51
CA THR A 25 -14.12 10.88 18.58
C THR A 25 -14.09 12.24 17.91
N VAL A 26 -13.84 13.32 18.65
CA VAL A 26 -13.72 14.68 18.09
C VAL A 26 -12.57 14.71 17.09
N LEU A 27 -11.38 14.25 17.46
CA LEU A 27 -10.24 14.23 16.54
C LEU A 27 -10.52 13.37 15.30
N HIS A 28 -11.29 12.29 15.42
CA HIS A 28 -11.69 11.46 14.28
C HIS A 28 -12.68 12.17 13.35
N LEU A 29 -13.73 12.81 13.90
CA LEU A 29 -14.71 13.56 13.11
C LEU A 29 -14.11 14.78 12.40
N TYR A 30 -13.11 15.42 13.01
CA TYR A 30 -12.32 16.49 12.39
C TYR A 30 -11.31 15.98 11.35
N GLY A 31 -11.12 14.66 11.24
CA GLY A 31 -10.17 14.05 10.30
C GLY A 31 -8.71 14.09 10.75
N TYR A 32 -8.43 14.48 12.00
CA TYR A 32 -7.08 14.48 12.57
C TYR A 32 -6.59 13.06 12.92
N LEU A 33 -7.52 12.18 13.28
CA LEU A 33 -7.28 10.75 13.45
C LEU A 33 -7.80 10.00 12.22
N ASN A 34 -7.08 10.09 11.11
CA ASN A 34 -7.27 9.18 10.00
C ASN A 34 -6.43 7.93 10.29
N LEU A 35 -7.04 6.92 10.91
CA LEU A 35 -6.46 5.59 11.04
C LEU A 35 -6.47 4.99 9.62
N THR A 36 -5.49 5.36 8.80
CA THR A 36 -5.22 4.68 7.55
C THR A 36 -4.86 3.26 7.92
N GLN A 37 -5.83 2.36 7.81
CA GLN A 37 -5.57 0.94 7.86
C GLN A 37 -4.63 0.68 6.66
N ASP A 38 -3.35 0.40 6.93
CA ASP A 38 -2.31 0.13 5.92
C ASP A 38 -2.51 -1.26 5.28
N ASP A 39 -3.75 -1.72 5.14
CA ASP A 39 -4.12 -2.97 4.48
C ASP A 39 -4.52 -2.74 3.01
N GLN A 40 -4.63 -1.49 2.55
CA GLN A 40 -4.94 -1.16 1.14
C GLN A 40 -3.87 -0.29 0.46
N GLY A 41 -2.64 -0.31 0.98
CA GLY A 41 -1.52 0.46 0.43
C GLY A 41 -0.15 -0.10 0.80
N ARG A 42 -0.07 -1.37 1.21
CA ARG A 42 1.21 -2.06 1.37
C ARG A 42 1.87 -2.08 -0.01
N GLU A 43 3.07 -1.54 -0.15
CA GLU A 43 3.93 -1.86 -1.30
C GLU A 43 4.08 -3.38 -1.35
N LEU A 44 3.25 -4.07 -2.15
CA LEU A 44 3.36 -5.52 -2.35
C LEU A 44 4.73 -5.87 -2.99
N ALA A 45 5.36 -4.90 -3.64
CA ALA A 45 6.76 -4.87 -4.07
C ALA A 45 7.13 -3.44 -4.51
N SER A 46 8.35 -3.01 -4.20
CA SER A 46 8.96 -1.80 -4.76
C SER A 46 9.65 -2.13 -6.08
N PHE A 47 9.39 -1.37 -7.15
CA PHE A 47 10.01 -1.57 -8.46
C PHE A 47 10.92 -0.40 -8.81
N ASP A 48 12.18 -0.72 -9.15
CA ASP A 48 13.13 0.28 -9.64
C ASP A 48 13.06 0.39 -11.17
N LEU A 49 12.96 1.63 -11.65
CA LEU A 49 12.98 1.95 -13.07
C LEU A 49 14.43 2.19 -13.50
N VAL A 50 15.02 1.22 -14.18
CA VAL A 50 16.34 1.33 -14.81
C VAL A 50 16.16 1.66 -16.30
N THR A 51 16.96 2.60 -16.81
CA THR A 51 16.91 2.96 -18.24
C THR A 51 17.41 1.80 -19.10
N VAL A 52 16.92 1.71 -20.35
CA VAL A 52 17.29 0.63 -21.29
C VAL A 52 18.80 0.54 -21.51
N ALA A 53 19.53 1.66 -21.46
CA ALA A 53 20.97 1.71 -21.61
C ALA A 53 21.76 1.08 -20.44
N ASP A 54 21.19 1.08 -19.24
CA ASP A 54 21.81 0.55 -18.02
C ASP A 54 21.34 -0.89 -17.71
N ALA A 55 20.19 -1.28 -18.28
CA ALA A 55 19.66 -2.64 -18.23
C ALA A 55 20.59 -3.70 -18.87
N GLN A 56 21.52 -3.27 -19.72
CA GLN A 56 22.39 -4.16 -20.51
C GLN A 56 23.60 -4.70 -19.72
N GLY A 57 23.91 -4.15 -18.55
CA GLY A 57 25.09 -4.54 -17.77
C GLY A 57 24.82 -5.21 -16.42
N GLN A 58 23.65 -4.97 -15.80
CA GLN A 58 23.53 -5.16 -14.34
C GLN A 58 22.25 -5.84 -13.87
N LEU A 59 21.45 -6.41 -14.79
CA LEU A 59 20.25 -7.16 -14.43
C LEU A 59 20.57 -8.63 -14.12
N ARG A 60 20.03 -9.15 -13.02
CA ARG A 60 20.09 -10.58 -12.69
C ARG A 60 19.23 -11.36 -13.69
N GLY A 61 19.75 -12.48 -14.19
CA GLY A 61 19.00 -13.40 -15.06
C GLY A 61 17.88 -14.18 -14.37
N THR A 62 17.73 -14.05 -13.05
CA THR A 62 16.60 -14.64 -12.32
C THR A 62 15.35 -13.79 -12.56
N PRO A 63 14.26 -14.35 -13.09
CA PRO A 63 13.05 -13.59 -13.37
C PRO A 63 12.33 -13.17 -12.08
N ALA A 64 11.63 -12.04 -12.13
CA ALA A 64 10.83 -11.54 -11.01
C ALA A 64 9.64 -12.47 -10.67
N ASP A 65 9.15 -12.37 -9.43
CA ASP A 65 7.98 -13.13 -8.95
C ASP A 65 6.64 -12.60 -9.49
N TYR A 66 6.65 -11.44 -10.17
CA TYR A 66 5.48 -10.82 -10.80
C TYR A 66 5.64 -10.73 -12.32
N LEU A 67 4.54 -10.93 -13.05
CA LEU A 67 4.43 -10.78 -14.49
C LEU A 67 3.58 -9.56 -14.80
N ALA A 68 4.07 -8.67 -15.66
CA ALA A 68 3.33 -7.50 -16.11
C ALA A 68 2.52 -7.82 -17.37
N GLU A 69 1.26 -7.41 -17.39
CA GLU A 69 0.35 -7.53 -18.53
C GLU A 69 -0.36 -6.20 -18.79
N CYS A 70 -0.56 -5.86 -20.06
CA CYS A 70 -1.30 -4.67 -20.45
C CYS A 70 -2.75 -5.04 -20.78
N VAL A 71 -3.69 -4.64 -19.93
CA VAL A 71 -5.12 -4.91 -20.11
C VAL A 71 -5.86 -3.57 -20.18
N ASP A 72 -6.61 -3.33 -21.26
CA ASP A 72 -7.38 -2.08 -21.46
C ASP A 72 -6.55 -0.79 -21.27
N GLY A 73 -5.27 -0.83 -21.66
CA GLY A 73 -4.35 0.30 -21.55
C GLY A 73 -3.87 0.58 -20.13
N VAL A 74 -4.02 -0.37 -19.21
CA VAL A 74 -3.59 -0.32 -17.82
C VAL A 74 -2.62 -1.46 -17.54
N LEU A 75 -1.52 -1.14 -16.85
CA LEU A 75 -0.52 -2.13 -16.47
C LEU A 75 -0.94 -2.89 -15.21
N VAL A 76 -1.18 -4.18 -15.35
CA VAL A 76 -1.57 -5.11 -14.27
C VAL A 76 -0.41 -6.04 -13.97
N LEU A 77 -0.12 -6.27 -12.69
CA LEU A 77 0.86 -7.24 -12.23
C LEU A 77 0.16 -8.47 -11.65
N HIS A 78 0.61 -9.64 -12.09
CA HIS A 78 0.17 -10.95 -11.64
C HIS A 78 1.30 -11.66 -10.91
N SER A 79 1.05 -12.23 -9.72
CA SER A 79 2.05 -13.09 -9.07
C SER A 79 2.18 -14.43 -9.80
N ARG A 80 3.41 -14.85 -10.13
CA ARG A 80 3.70 -16.18 -10.72
C ARG A 80 3.36 -17.35 -9.81
N ARG A 81 3.39 -17.14 -8.49
CA ARG A 81 3.18 -18.20 -7.48
C ARG A 81 1.69 -18.40 -7.17
N HIS A 82 0.92 -17.31 -7.17
CA HIS A 82 -0.49 -17.32 -6.77
C HIS A 82 -1.31 -16.34 -7.60
N ASN A 83 -2.15 -16.85 -8.51
CA ASN A 83 -3.06 -16.05 -9.36
C ASN A 83 -4.12 -15.23 -8.57
N ALA A 84 -4.16 -15.36 -7.24
CA ALA A 84 -5.07 -14.61 -6.37
C ALA A 84 -4.59 -13.19 -6.05
N LEU A 85 -3.36 -12.82 -6.44
CA LEU A 85 -2.76 -11.50 -6.20
C LEU A 85 -2.54 -10.81 -7.55
N SER A 86 -3.61 -10.24 -8.09
CA SER A 86 -3.59 -9.33 -9.23
C SER A 86 -3.75 -7.90 -8.73
N GLY A 87 -2.87 -7.00 -9.16
CA GLY A 87 -2.89 -5.60 -8.76
C GLY A 87 -2.58 -4.67 -9.93
N VAL A 88 -3.09 -3.45 -9.88
CA VAL A 88 -2.77 -2.40 -10.86
C VAL A 88 -1.53 -1.65 -10.42
N LEU A 89 -0.58 -1.41 -11.34
CA LEU A 89 0.59 -0.60 -11.03
C LEU A 89 0.18 0.88 -10.91
N VAL A 90 0.50 1.48 -9.76
CA VAL A 90 0.31 2.90 -9.51
C VAL A 90 1.63 3.57 -9.16
N ASP A 91 1.78 4.85 -9.50
CA ASP A 91 2.92 5.65 -9.08
C ASP A 91 2.77 6.10 -7.60
N GLY A 92 3.80 6.76 -7.05
CA GLY A 92 3.77 7.30 -5.68
C GLY A 92 2.70 8.35 -5.41
N ARG A 93 1.92 8.77 -6.43
CA ARG A 93 0.76 9.66 -6.33
C ARG A 93 -0.56 8.92 -6.58
N GLN A 94 -0.57 7.59 -6.51
CA GLN A 94 -1.74 6.73 -6.76
C GLN A 94 -2.33 6.87 -8.17
N ARG A 95 -1.50 7.23 -9.17
CA ARG A 95 -1.93 7.31 -10.57
C ARG A 95 -1.57 6.02 -11.28
N VAL A 96 -2.54 5.46 -11.99
CA VAL A 96 -2.37 4.23 -12.77
C VAL A 96 -1.35 4.42 -13.89
N VAL A 97 -0.40 3.50 -13.99
CA VAL A 97 0.55 3.45 -15.10
C VAL A 97 -0.15 2.92 -16.34
N ARG A 98 -0.19 3.75 -17.38
CA ARG A 98 -0.72 3.37 -18.71
C ARG A 98 0.32 2.57 -19.47
N CYS A 99 -0.16 1.60 -20.23
CA CYS A 99 0.67 0.83 -21.15
C CYS A 99 0.02 0.83 -22.53
N GLU A 100 0.85 0.75 -23.56
CA GLU A 100 0.42 0.42 -24.90
C GLU A 100 0.85 -1.02 -25.14
N ALA A 101 -0.01 -1.85 -25.74
CA ALA A 101 0.28 -3.27 -26.01
C ALA A 101 1.28 -3.43 -27.18
N GLN A 102 2.40 -2.71 -27.11
CA GLN A 102 3.51 -2.85 -28.03
C GLN A 102 4.45 -3.94 -27.49
N SER A 103 4.66 -4.99 -28.29
CA SER A 103 5.65 -6.02 -27.98
C SER A 103 7.04 -5.39 -27.99
N VAL A 104 7.66 -5.25 -26.83
CA VAL A 104 9.08 -4.88 -26.76
C VAL A 104 9.90 -6.05 -27.31
N PRO A 105 10.72 -5.86 -28.36
CA PRO A 105 11.58 -6.92 -28.85
C PRO A 105 12.52 -7.36 -27.71
N VAL A 106 12.53 -8.65 -27.42
CA VAL A 106 13.52 -9.27 -26.53
C VAL A 106 14.89 -9.07 -27.19
N LEU A 107 15.66 -8.09 -26.71
CA LEU A 107 17.07 -7.97 -27.04
C LEU A 107 17.83 -9.04 -26.25
N GLY A 108 17.70 -10.28 -26.70
CA GLY A 108 18.24 -11.46 -26.04
C GLY A 108 18.19 -12.65 -27.00
N GLY A 109 18.84 -12.48 -28.14
CA GLY A 109 18.98 -13.49 -29.20
C GLY A 109 20.07 -13.06 -30.16
N ALA A 110 21.31 -12.99 -29.66
CA ALA A 110 22.50 -12.96 -30.49
C ALA A 110 23.10 -14.38 -30.46
N ASP A 111 22.52 -15.27 -31.25
CA ASP A 111 23.17 -16.48 -31.77
C ASP A 111 23.01 -16.41 -33.29
N ASP A 112 24.04 -15.89 -33.96
CA ASP A 112 24.63 -16.37 -35.22
C ASP A 112 25.89 -15.53 -35.52
#